data_AF-A0A399SSY3-F1
#
_entry.id   AF-A0A399SSY3-F1
#
_cell.length_a   1.000
_cell.length_b   1.000
_cell.length_c   1.000
_cell.angle_alpha   90.00
_cell.angle_beta   90.00
_cell.angle_gamma   90.00
#
_symmetry.space_group_name_H-M   'P 1'
#
loop_
_entity.id
_entity.type
_entity.pdbx_description
1 polymer ?
#
loop_
_entity_poly.entity_id
_entity_poly.type
_entity_poly.pdbx_seq_one_letter_code
_entity_poly.pdbx_strand_id
1 'polypeptide(L)'
;MIFVKFTCRKLKAISIMELRKINILLTIHFVLLFAGLPLFVEAQKNPLVEAIQRFDEEKYTEAETLLSPLILQSPDNLMINYYYGACRTENGHYGPNEINYLLKGSTGESPLKTDYYLGIQYQAMQQWNNALTHYLKYQKTAAQEEQATLGLSEKIQQCRDQFSPYELETEDIAPVPIAKEEALQAETDTIIYTPNTDSIPTDSFLAEETEIEAPATVPEKKQKQAPINFDVNSEMMYVDTSNFQTKEGLEAYLKWKQLSLQLDSLTRNLDEWRRKYAEANTSSLKNALGQKIVDAEGSLFGLQRDTRESLQTAQRAETDYWNSQPELQRIDFIASLKEHAASYNQPQVEIAEALDTALIISTEILPTIVPAKQQPAGDQQDELVYKIQIGAYSRGLPSYVKKQFDKLSLIRKIDQYTDEKGVVVYTTGNLTNYEDAQKMQTQVRREGVEDAFVVPYFNGKRITLSEAKKLEAEQ
;
A
#
# COMPACT_ATOMS: atom_id res chain seq x y z
N MET A 1 -88.93 -37.54 -14.39
CA MET A 1 -87.90 -36.78 -13.66
C MET A 1 -87.42 -35.66 -14.59
N ILE A 2 -87.96 -34.46 -14.37
CA ILE A 2 -87.49 -33.11 -14.71
C ILE A 2 -86.59 -32.94 -15.98
N PHE A 3 -87.20 -32.25 -16.96
CA PHE A 3 -86.66 -31.26 -17.91
C PHE A 3 -86.18 -31.64 -19.33
N VAL A 4 -87.10 -31.40 -20.27
CA VAL A 4 -87.00 -30.55 -21.48
C VAL A 4 -85.78 -30.76 -22.40
N LYS A 5 -86.01 -31.53 -23.48
CA LYS A 5 -85.26 -31.47 -24.75
C LYS A 5 -85.59 -30.17 -25.47
N PHE A 6 -84.59 -29.30 -25.61
CA PHE A 6 -84.68 -28.11 -26.45
C PHE A 6 -84.67 -28.48 -27.93
N THR A 7 -85.63 -27.90 -28.65
CA THR A 7 -85.83 -27.95 -30.09
C THR A 7 -84.74 -27.17 -30.82
N CYS A 8 -84.17 -27.81 -31.84
CA CYS A 8 -83.33 -27.18 -32.84
C CYS A 8 -84.21 -26.44 -33.86
N ARG A 9 -83.96 -25.15 -34.13
CA ARG A 9 -84.20 -24.57 -35.47
C ARG A 9 -83.49 -23.24 -35.70
N LYS A 10 -82.76 -23.27 -36.82
CA LYS A 10 -82.39 -22.18 -37.75
C LYS A 10 -81.10 -21.38 -37.49
N LEU A 11 -80.09 -21.83 -38.24
CA LEU A 11 -78.99 -21.09 -38.85
C LEU A 11 -79.31 -19.60 -39.13
N LYS A 12 -78.35 -18.74 -38.81
CA LYS A 12 -77.96 -17.64 -39.70
C LYS A 12 -76.45 -17.50 -39.68
N ALA A 13 -75.89 -17.53 -40.89
CA ALA A 13 -74.48 -17.45 -41.20
C ALA A 13 -73.84 -16.20 -40.57
N ILE A 14 -72.86 -16.43 -39.71
CA ILE A 14 -71.93 -15.39 -39.28
C ILE A 14 -70.93 -15.22 -40.43
N SER A 15 -70.90 -14.01 -40.97
CA SER A 15 -70.04 -13.60 -42.09
C SER A 15 -68.57 -13.94 -41.81
N ILE A 16 -67.89 -14.50 -42.81
CA ILE A 16 -66.45 -14.85 -42.80
C ILE A 16 -65.56 -13.65 -42.37
N MET A 17 -66.06 -12.42 -42.48
CA MET A 17 -65.42 -11.20 -41.98
C MET A 17 -65.35 -11.10 -40.45
N GLU A 18 -66.35 -11.57 -39.72
CA GLU A 18 -66.39 -11.46 -38.25
C GLU A 18 -65.51 -12.53 -37.57
N LEU A 19 -65.33 -13.70 -38.21
CA LEU A 19 -64.35 -14.71 -37.78
C LEU A 19 -62.90 -14.23 -37.98
N ARG A 20 -62.62 -13.45 -39.03
CA ARG A 20 -61.32 -12.82 -39.28
C ARG A 20 -61.00 -11.74 -38.26
N LYS A 21 -61.98 -10.91 -37.87
CA LYS A 21 -61.78 -9.88 -36.83
C LYS A 21 -61.52 -10.49 -35.46
N ILE A 22 -62.19 -11.58 -35.10
CA ILE A 22 -61.96 -12.28 -33.83
C ILE A 22 -60.56 -12.93 -33.80
N ASN A 23 -60.10 -13.55 -34.89
CA ASN A 23 -58.74 -14.10 -34.97
C ASN A 23 -57.64 -13.02 -35.05
N ILE A 24 -57.91 -11.86 -35.65
CA ILE A 24 -57.00 -10.71 -35.64
C ILE A 24 -56.93 -10.09 -34.23
N LEU A 25 -58.05 -10.01 -33.51
CA LEU A 25 -58.08 -9.50 -32.14
C LEU A 25 -57.40 -10.47 -31.14
N LEU A 26 -57.55 -11.79 -31.33
CA LEU A 26 -56.88 -12.82 -30.52
C LEU A 26 -55.37 -12.90 -30.79
N THR A 27 -54.93 -12.67 -32.03
CA THR A 27 -53.50 -12.60 -32.37
C THR A 27 -52.86 -11.29 -31.91
N ILE A 28 -53.58 -10.17 -31.89
CA ILE A 28 -53.11 -8.91 -31.30
C ILE A 28 -52.99 -9.02 -29.77
N HIS A 29 -53.89 -9.75 -29.09
CA HIS A 29 -53.75 -10.03 -27.65
C HIS A 29 -52.63 -11.03 -27.33
N PHE A 30 -52.35 -11.99 -28.21
CA PHE A 30 -51.24 -12.94 -28.03
C PHE A 30 -49.87 -12.30 -28.31
N VAL A 31 -49.79 -11.34 -29.25
CA VAL A 31 -48.57 -10.55 -29.51
C VAL A 31 -48.34 -9.48 -28.43
N LEU A 32 -49.39 -8.98 -27.76
CA LEU A 32 -49.26 -8.11 -26.58
C LEU A 32 -48.97 -8.85 -25.26
N LEU A 33 -49.21 -10.16 -25.19
CA LEU A 33 -48.81 -11.02 -24.06
C LEU A 33 -47.38 -11.57 -24.17
N PHE A 34 -46.75 -11.39 -25.34
CA PHE A 34 -45.33 -11.70 -25.61
C PHE A 34 -44.51 -10.46 -25.98
N ALA A 35 -45.06 -9.25 -25.79
CA ALA A 35 -44.24 -8.08 -25.56
C ALA A 35 -43.74 -8.21 -24.12
N GLY A 36 -42.67 -9.01 -23.95
CA GLY A 36 -41.98 -9.13 -22.68
C GLY A 36 -41.77 -7.72 -22.15
N LEU A 37 -42.36 -7.43 -20.98
CA LEU A 37 -41.89 -6.35 -20.14
C LEU A 37 -40.37 -6.50 -20.15
N PRO A 38 -39.58 -5.51 -20.62
CA PRO A 38 -38.21 -5.47 -20.19
C PRO A 38 -38.31 -5.38 -18.66
N LEU A 39 -38.13 -6.53 -18.00
CA LEU A 39 -37.48 -6.55 -16.72
C LEU A 39 -36.16 -5.84 -17.02
N PHE A 40 -36.18 -4.53 -16.83
CA PHE A 40 -34.98 -3.81 -16.46
C PHE A 40 -34.50 -4.58 -15.23
N VAL A 41 -33.59 -5.51 -15.47
CA VAL A 41 -32.57 -5.83 -14.50
C VAL A 41 -31.84 -4.51 -14.37
N GLU A 42 -32.33 -3.65 -13.49
CA GLU A 42 -31.53 -2.61 -12.88
C GLU A 42 -30.39 -3.40 -12.26
N ALA A 43 -29.28 -3.54 -12.99
CA ALA A 43 -28.05 -4.04 -12.42
C ALA A 43 -27.84 -3.12 -11.22
N GLN A 44 -28.05 -3.64 -10.01
CA GLN A 44 -28.05 -2.86 -8.79
C GLN A 44 -26.68 -2.18 -8.74
N LYS A 45 -26.63 -0.92 -9.20
CA LYS A 45 -25.36 -0.22 -9.37
C LYS A 45 -24.78 -0.10 -7.98
N ASN A 46 -23.50 -0.43 -7.86
CA ASN A 46 -22.81 -0.31 -6.59
C ASN A 46 -23.00 1.14 -6.09
N PRO A 47 -23.51 1.34 -4.87
CA PRO A 47 -23.85 2.67 -4.35
C PRO A 47 -22.66 3.62 -4.35
N LEU A 48 -21.43 3.10 -4.23
CA LEU A 48 -20.21 3.89 -4.36
C LEU A 48 -19.97 4.35 -5.80
N VAL A 49 -20.19 3.48 -6.80
CA VAL A 49 -20.06 3.85 -8.21
C VAL A 49 -21.10 4.91 -8.58
N GLU A 50 -22.32 4.79 -8.05
CA GLU A 50 -23.34 5.84 -8.22
C GLU A 50 -22.91 7.16 -7.56
N ALA A 51 -22.41 7.13 -6.34
CA ALA A 51 -21.91 8.33 -5.66
C ALA A 51 -20.77 9.01 -6.43
N ILE A 52 -19.84 8.23 -6.99
CA ILE A 52 -18.76 8.72 -7.83
C ILE A 52 -19.30 9.35 -9.12
N GLN A 53 -20.33 8.75 -9.72
CA GLN A 53 -20.99 9.35 -10.88
C GLN A 53 -21.61 10.71 -10.53
N ARG A 54 -22.28 10.83 -9.37
CA ARG A 54 -22.82 12.11 -8.90
C ARG A 54 -21.73 13.14 -8.62
N PHE A 55 -20.59 12.71 -8.08
CA PHE A 55 -19.41 13.55 -7.87
C PHE A 55 -18.85 14.09 -9.20
N ASP A 56 -18.69 13.23 -10.21
CA ASP A 56 -18.23 13.61 -11.55
C ASP A 56 -19.21 14.56 -12.27
N GLU A 57 -20.50 14.50 -11.92
CA GLU A 57 -21.56 15.42 -12.37
C GLU A 57 -21.64 16.72 -11.55
N GLU A 58 -20.70 16.96 -10.63
CA GLU A 58 -20.65 18.11 -9.71
C GLU A 58 -21.87 18.19 -8.74
N LYS A 59 -22.59 17.08 -8.56
CA LYS A 59 -23.74 16.95 -7.64
C LYS A 59 -23.28 16.47 -6.27
N TYR A 60 -22.47 17.28 -5.60
CA TYR A 60 -21.80 16.91 -4.35
C TYR A 60 -22.75 16.56 -3.20
N THR A 61 -23.91 17.21 -3.11
CA THR A 61 -24.92 16.91 -2.08
C THR A 61 -25.57 15.54 -2.29
N GLU A 62 -25.88 15.17 -3.55
CA GLU A 62 -26.39 13.83 -3.88
C GLU A 62 -25.32 12.75 -3.64
N ALA A 63 -24.07 13.03 -4.01
CA ALA A 63 -22.95 12.14 -3.78
C ALA A 63 -22.70 11.90 -2.27
N GLU A 64 -22.70 12.96 -1.45
CA GLU A 64 -22.55 12.86 0.00
C GLU A 64 -23.64 11.99 0.64
N THR A 65 -24.89 12.16 0.19
CA THR A 65 -26.03 11.38 0.69
C THR A 65 -25.84 9.88 0.45
N LEU A 66 -25.27 9.51 -0.69
CA LEU A 66 -24.95 8.11 -1.02
C LEU A 66 -23.72 7.59 -0.25
N LEU A 67 -22.74 8.44 0.04
CA LEU A 67 -21.48 8.07 0.72
C LEU A 67 -21.60 7.96 2.24
N SER A 68 -22.48 8.76 2.87
CA SER A 68 -22.70 8.79 4.31
C SER A 68 -22.97 7.40 4.94
N PRO A 69 -23.89 6.55 4.40
CA PRO A 69 -24.06 5.21 4.94
C PRO A 69 -22.87 4.29 4.65
N LEU A 70 -22.13 4.51 3.56
CA LEU A 70 -21.00 3.67 3.15
C LEU A 70 -19.78 3.86 4.04
N ILE A 71 -19.51 5.10 4.49
CA ILE A 71 -18.37 5.37 5.37
C ILE A 71 -18.56 4.76 6.77
N LEU A 72 -19.81 4.62 7.22
CA LEU A 72 -20.13 3.92 8.47
C LEU A 72 -19.93 2.40 8.35
N GLN A 73 -20.21 1.83 7.19
CA GLN A 73 -20.06 0.39 6.93
C GLN A 73 -18.61 0.00 6.65
N SER A 74 -17.81 0.90 6.06
CA SER A 74 -16.45 0.64 5.65
C SER A 74 -15.54 1.86 5.93
N PRO A 75 -15.26 2.15 7.21
CA PRO A 75 -14.56 3.37 7.64
C PRO A 75 -13.10 3.44 7.17
N ASP A 76 -12.50 2.32 6.78
CA ASP A 76 -11.12 2.22 6.30
C ASP A 76 -11.02 2.15 4.77
N ASN A 77 -12.15 2.18 4.04
CA ASN A 77 -12.12 2.14 2.59
C ASN A 77 -11.60 3.47 2.01
N LEU A 78 -10.53 3.40 1.21
CA LEU A 78 -9.78 4.56 0.75
C LEU A 78 -10.61 5.47 -0.17
N MET A 79 -11.35 4.91 -1.14
CA MET A 79 -12.15 5.72 -2.07
C MET A 79 -13.35 6.34 -1.38
N ILE A 80 -14.05 5.62 -0.51
CA ILE A 80 -15.17 6.19 0.27
C ILE A 80 -14.66 7.39 1.06
N ASN A 81 -13.52 7.26 1.75
CA ASN A 81 -12.91 8.34 2.51
C ASN A 81 -12.54 9.53 1.62
N TYR A 82 -11.90 9.29 0.46
CA TYR A 82 -11.55 10.36 -0.49
C TYR A 82 -12.79 11.10 -1.00
N TYR A 83 -13.76 10.40 -1.59
CA TYR A 83 -14.95 11.03 -2.20
C TYR A 83 -15.83 11.67 -1.14
N TYR A 84 -15.97 11.06 0.03
CA TYR A 84 -16.76 11.65 1.12
C TYR A 84 -16.11 12.95 1.61
N GLY A 85 -14.81 12.94 1.90
CA GLY A 85 -14.08 14.15 2.29
C GLY A 85 -14.12 15.25 1.23
N ALA A 86 -14.02 14.89 -0.06
CA ALA A 86 -14.14 15.83 -1.16
C ALA A 86 -15.55 16.42 -1.28
N CYS A 87 -16.61 15.60 -1.20
CA CYS A 87 -18.00 16.08 -1.21
C CYS A 87 -18.28 17.03 -0.04
N ARG A 88 -17.84 16.67 1.17
CA ARG A 88 -17.99 17.52 2.36
C ARG A 88 -17.31 18.88 2.15
N THR A 89 -16.11 18.88 1.57
CA THR A 89 -15.38 20.11 1.24
C THR A 89 -16.14 20.98 0.24
N GLU A 90 -16.65 20.40 -0.84
CA GLU A 90 -17.42 21.12 -1.87
C GLU A 90 -18.79 21.61 -1.36
N ASN A 91 -19.39 20.89 -0.41
CA ASN A 91 -20.63 21.26 0.27
C ASN A 91 -20.42 22.30 1.40
N GLY A 92 -19.20 22.82 1.57
CA GLY A 92 -18.93 23.90 2.53
C GLY A 92 -18.65 23.44 3.96
N HIS A 93 -18.45 22.14 4.19
CA HIS A 93 -18.06 21.63 5.48
C HIS A 93 -16.54 21.62 5.61
N TYR A 94 -16.04 22.42 6.56
CA TYR A 94 -14.62 22.56 6.78
C TYR A 94 -14.25 22.19 8.21
N GLY A 95 -13.31 21.27 8.38
CA GLY A 95 -13.00 20.77 9.70
C GLY A 95 -11.97 19.65 9.77
N PRO A 96 -11.56 19.28 10.99
CA PRO A 96 -10.58 18.22 11.21
C PRO A 96 -11.09 16.84 10.76
N ASN A 97 -12.41 16.61 10.77
CA ASN A 97 -13.00 15.35 10.34
C ASN A 97 -12.86 15.15 8.82
N GLU A 98 -13.19 16.19 8.04
CA GLU A 98 -13.05 16.21 6.59
C GLU A 98 -11.59 16.02 6.16
N ILE A 99 -10.67 16.71 6.84
CA ILE A 99 -9.22 16.51 6.65
C ILE A 99 -8.83 15.06 6.93
N ASN A 100 -9.35 14.44 7.99
CA ASN A 100 -9.05 13.05 8.31
C ASN A 100 -9.51 12.09 7.20
N TYR A 101 -10.71 12.29 6.66
CA TYR A 101 -11.21 11.50 5.53
C TYR A 101 -10.31 11.65 4.29
N LEU A 102 -9.95 12.88 3.92
CA LEU A 102 -9.05 13.15 2.79
C LEU A 102 -7.66 12.51 2.97
N LEU A 103 -7.10 12.59 4.18
CA LEU A 103 -5.80 11.96 4.50
C LEU A 103 -5.87 10.44 4.43
N LYS A 104 -6.93 9.82 4.95
CA LYS A 104 -7.14 8.36 4.84
C LYS A 104 -7.19 7.91 3.38
N GLY A 105 -7.94 8.63 2.54
CA GLY A 105 -8.01 8.36 1.10
C GLY A 105 -6.69 8.52 0.33
N SER A 106 -5.69 9.17 0.92
CA SER A 106 -4.38 9.45 0.28
C SER A 106 -3.32 8.35 0.45
N THR A 107 -3.56 7.35 1.31
CA THR A 107 -2.52 6.42 1.82
C THR A 107 -1.99 5.36 0.83
N GLY A 108 -2.49 5.31 -0.41
CA GLY A 108 -2.17 4.26 -1.38
C GLY A 108 -1.68 4.75 -2.74
N GLU A 109 -0.81 5.77 -2.78
CA GLU A 109 -0.32 6.46 -4.00
C GLU A 109 -1.46 7.13 -4.80
N SER A 110 -1.69 8.42 -4.55
CA SER A 110 -2.84 9.14 -5.11
C SER A 110 -2.42 10.14 -6.21
N PRO A 111 -2.85 9.95 -7.47
CA PRO A 111 -2.98 11.00 -8.47
C PRO A 111 -4.42 11.58 -8.47
N LEU A 112 -5.00 11.83 -7.28
CA LEU A 112 -6.32 12.47 -7.14
C LEU A 112 -6.15 13.89 -6.58
N LYS A 113 -7.19 14.73 -6.70
CA LYS A 113 -7.27 16.14 -6.25
C LYS A 113 -7.16 16.31 -4.71
N THR A 114 -6.57 15.36 -3.99
CA THR A 114 -6.48 15.34 -2.53
C THR A 114 -5.75 16.56 -1.98
N ASP A 115 -4.57 16.89 -2.53
CA ASP A 115 -3.82 18.09 -2.11
C ASP A 115 -4.60 19.38 -2.45
N TYR A 116 -5.40 19.38 -3.52
CA TYR A 116 -6.30 20.50 -3.82
C TYR A 116 -7.39 20.66 -2.73
N TYR A 117 -8.08 19.58 -2.37
CA TYR A 117 -9.12 19.61 -1.34
C TYR A 117 -8.58 19.94 0.06
N LEU A 118 -7.41 19.41 0.42
CA LEU A 118 -6.72 19.78 1.66
C LEU A 118 -6.36 21.28 1.67
N GLY A 119 -5.93 21.82 0.52
CA GLY A 119 -5.70 23.26 0.37
C GLY A 119 -6.95 24.10 0.68
N ILE A 120 -8.12 23.69 0.17
CA ILE A 120 -9.41 24.34 0.45
C ILE A 120 -9.74 24.28 1.94
N GLN A 121 -9.68 23.09 2.54
CA GLN A 121 -9.94 22.86 3.96
C GLN A 121 -9.08 23.78 4.85
N TYR A 122 -7.78 23.81 4.60
CA TYR A 122 -6.86 24.66 5.35
C TYR A 122 -7.07 26.15 5.09
N GLN A 123 -7.42 26.55 3.86
CA GLN A 123 -7.73 27.94 3.54
C GLN A 123 -8.99 28.41 4.29
N ALA A 124 -10.04 27.59 4.32
CA ALA A 124 -11.27 27.87 5.06
C ALA A 124 -11.01 28.01 6.56
N MET A 125 -10.14 27.15 7.11
CA MET A 125 -9.70 27.21 8.51
C MET A 125 -8.65 28.30 8.80
N GLN A 126 -8.35 29.19 7.83
CA GLN A 126 -7.35 30.27 7.93
C GLN A 126 -5.93 29.76 8.28
N GLN A 127 -5.63 28.51 7.96
CA GLN A 127 -4.30 27.90 8.12
C GLN A 127 -3.47 28.12 6.84
N TRP A 128 -3.10 29.37 6.58
CA TRP A 128 -2.51 29.83 5.32
C TRP A 128 -1.28 29.04 4.87
N ASN A 129 -0.36 28.74 5.80
CA ASN A 129 0.87 27.99 5.48
C ASN A 129 0.57 26.55 5.05
N ASN A 130 -0.39 25.90 5.69
CA ASN A 130 -0.82 24.55 5.35
C ASN A 130 -1.53 24.56 3.99
N ALA A 131 -2.42 25.53 3.76
CA ALA A 131 -3.11 25.71 2.49
C ALA A 131 -2.12 25.91 1.32
N LEU A 132 -1.14 26.82 1.49
CA LEU A 132 -0.08 27.06 0.51
C LEU A 132 0.74 25.81 0.22
N THR A 133 1.11 25.05 1.25
CA THR A 133 1.89 23.81 1.10
C THR A 133 1.17 22.83 0.19
N HIS A 134 -0.13 22.61 0.44
CA HIS A 134 -0.93 21.67 -0.32
C HIS A 134 -1.23 22.17 -1.74
N TYR A 135 -1.61 23.44 -1.93
CA TYR A 135 -1.83 23.98 -3.27
C TYR A 135 -0.55 23.96 -4.13
N LEU A 136 0.62 24.30 -3.57
CA LEU A 136 1.88 24.24 -4.30
C LEU A 136 2.32 22.80 -4.60
N LYS A 137 1.95 21.84 -3.76
CA LYS A 137 2.16 20.41 -4.03
C LYS A 137 1.29 19.95 -5.19
N TYR A 138 0.00 20.29 -5.15
CA TYR A 138 -0.94 20.00 -6.23
C TYR A 138 -0.54 20.65 -7.56
N GLN A 139 -0.04 21.89 -7.52
CA GLN A 139 0.45 22.61 -8.69
C GLN A 139 1.56 21.87 -9.45
N LYS A 140 2.38 21.08 -8.74
CA LYS A 140 3.50 20.33 -9.35
C LYS A 140 3.03 19.07 -10.08
N THR A 141 1.88 18.52 -9.71
CA THR A 141 1.39 17.22 -10.21
C THR A 141 0.24 17.36 -11.20
N ALA A 142 -0.59 18.40 -11.08
CA ALA A 142 -1.77 18.61 -11.92
C ALA A 142 -1.44 19.18 -13.32
N ALA A 143 -2.25 18.86 -14.34
CA ALA A 143 -2.12 19.42 -15.68
C ALA A 143 -2.43 20.93 -15.72
N GLN A 144 -1.78 21.70 -16.60
CA GLN A 144 -1.95 23.16 -16.65
C GLN A 144 -3.40 23.60 -16.93
N GLU A 145 -4.12 22.88 -17.79
CA GLU A 145 -5.53 23.16 -18.11
C GLU A 145 -6.41 23.00 -16.87
N GLU A 146 -6.21 21.93 -16.12
CA GLU A 146 -6.93 21.66 -14.89
C GLU A 146 -6.64 22.72 -13.81
N GLN A 147 -5.37 23.14 -13.67
CA GLN A 147 -5.00 24.23 -12.77
C GLN A 147 -5.71 25.54 -13.11
N ALA A 148 -5.89 25.83 -14.40
CA ALA A 148 -6.60 27.01 -14.87
C ALA A 148 -8.11 26.92 -14.56
N THR A 149 -8.74 25.78 -14.87
CA THR A 149 -10.17 25.54 -14.58
C THR A 149 -10.49 25.66 -13.10
N LEU A 150 -9.59 25.20 -12.22
CA LEU A 150 -9.77 25.27 -10.77
C LEU A 150 -9.40 26.63 -10.16
N GLY A 151 -8.92 27.59 -10.96
CA GLY A 151 -8.46 28.88 -10.46
C GLY A 151 -7.30 28.77 -9.45
N LEU A 152 -6.44 27.75 -9.59
CA LEU A 152 -5.44 27.41 -8.56
C LEU A 152 -4.49 28.57 -8.24
N SER A 153 -4.08 29.33 -9.27
CA SER A 153 -3.20 30.50 -9.07
C SER A 153 -3.86 31.60 -8.24
N GLU A 154 -5.18 31.79 -8.39
CA GLU A 154 -5.93 32.76 -7.61
C GLU A 154 -6.00 32.31 -6.14
N LYS A 155 -6.34 31.04 -5.90
CA LYS A 155 -6.39 30.46 -4.54
C LYS A 155 -5.05 30.59 -3.81
N ILE A 156 -3.94 30.29 -4.50
CA ILE A 156 -2.58 30.49 -3.94
C ILE A 156 -2.35 31.96 -3.57
N GLN A 157 -2.79 32.90 -4.43
CA GLN A 157 -2.65 34.32 -4.16
C GLN A 157 -3.52 34.75 -2.98
N GLN A 158 -4.77 34.30 -2.90
CA GLN A 158 -5.66 34.54 -1.77
C GLN A 158 -5.03 34.06 -0.44
N CYS A 159 -4.39 32.89 -0.42
CA CYS A 159 -3.68 32.42 0.77
C CYS A 159 -2.47 33.30 1.14
N ARG A 160 -1.73 33.84 0.17
CA ARG A 160 -0.62 34.79 0.44
C ARG A 160 -1.14 36.10 1.01
N ASP A 161 -2.29 36.54 0.53
CA ASP A 161 -2.97 37.75 0.98
C ASP A 161 -3.79 37.53 2.27
N GLN A 162 -3.74 36.30 2.83
CA GLN A 162 -4.49 35.88 4.03
C GLN A 162 -6.00 36.12 3.91
N PHE A 163 -6.52 35.85 2.72
CA PHE A 163 -7.92 35.96 2.38
C PHE A 163 -8.55 34.58 2.19
N SER A 164 -9.68 34.36 2.84
CA SER A 164 -10.51 33.15 2.66
C SER A 164 -11.89 33.57 2.14
N PRO A 165 -12.35 33.03 1.00
CA PRO A 165 -13.72 33.20 0.52
C PRO A 165 -14.72 32.25 1.19
N TYR A 166 -14.25 31.38 2.09
CA TYR A 166 -15.04 30.32 2.70
C TYR A 166 -15.57 30.74 4.07
N GLU A 167 -16.87 30.56 4.29
CA GLU A 167 -17.51 30.75 5.59
C GLU A 167 -17.38 29.46 6.41
N LEU A 168 -16.83 29.58 7.62
CA LEU A 168 -16.90 28.49 8.59
C LEU A 168 -18.28 28.51 9.22
N GLU A 169 -19.00 27.39 9.16
CA GLU A 169 -20.21 27.21 9.96
C GLU A 169 -19.82 27.35 11.44
N THR A 170 -20.12 28.50 12.04
CA THR A 170 -20.11 28.64 13.49
C THR A 170 -21.35 27.93 13.98
N GLU A 171 -21.21 26.74 14.56
CA GLU A 171 -22.28 26.23 15.43
C GLU A 171 -22.52 27.30 16.50
N ASP A 172 -23.66 27.98 16.41
CA ASP A 172 -24.16 28.87 17.45
C ASP A 172 -24.41 28.02 18.71
N ILE A 173 -23.37 27.83 19.51
CA ILE A 173 -23.52 27.28 20.85
C ILE A 173 -24.27 28.35 21.64
N ALA A 174 -25.58 28.18 21.77
CA ALA A 174 -26.39 28.95 22.70
C ALA A 174 -25.65 29.02 24.05
N PRO A 175 -25.52 30.21 24.66
CA PRO A 175 -24.66 30.38 25.82
C PRO A 175 -25.15 29.48 26.96
N VAL A 176 -24.34 28.47 27.28
CA VAL A 176 -24.51 27.68 28.50
C VAL A 176 -24.42 28.65 29.68
N PRO A 177 -25.40 28.66 30.60
CA PRO A 177 -25.38 29.61 31.71
C PRO A 177 -24.15 29.37 32.58
N ILE A 178 -23.34 30.42 32.71
CA ILE A 178 -22.18 30.48 33.60
C ILE A 178 -22.68 30.38 35.04
N ALA A 179 -22.45 29.24 35.69
CA ALA A 179 -22.52 29.15 37.14
C ALA A 179 -21.23 29.76 37.73
N LYS A 180 -21.43 30.74 38.61
CA LYS A 180 -20.40 31.50 39.31
C LYS A 180 -19.45 30.60 40.11
N GLU A 181 -18.16 30.96 40.10
CA GLU A 181 -17.20 30.58 41.13
C GLU A 181 -17.67 31.08 42.51
N GLU A 182 -17.76 30.17 43.47
CA GLU A 182 -17.60 30.46 44.89
C GLU A 182 -16.59 29.48 45.48
N ALA A 183 -15.70 30.02 46.31
CA ALA A 183 -14.44 29.43 46.72
C ALA A 183 -14.54 28.50 47.95
N LEU A 184 -13.60 27.53 47.98
CA LEU A 184 -12.96 26.83 49.11
C LEU A 184 -13.84 26.20 50.23
N GLN A 185 -13.68 24.89 50.44
CA GLN A 185 -12.94 24.36 51.60
C GLN A 185 -12.64 22.85 51.46
N ALA A 186 -11.49 22.46 52.02
CA ALA A 186 -10.95 21.11 52.02
C ALA A 186 -11.50 20.31 53.20
N GLU A 187 -11.88 19.04 52.98
CA GLU A 187 -11.74 17.98 53.97
C GLU A 187 -11.28 16.69 53.29
N THR A 188 -10.24 16.12 53.86
CA THR A 188 -9.62 14.83 53.53
C THR A 188 -10.51 13.68 53.96
N ASP A 189 -10.66 12.66 53.12
CA ASP A 189 -10.85 11.32 53.66
C ASP A 189 -10.19 10.23 52.81
N THR A 190 -9.53 9.34 53.54
CA THR A 190 -8.57 8.33 53.07
C THR A 190 -9.32 7.02 52.85
N ILE A 191 -9.13 6.33 51.73
CA ILE A 191 -9.59 4.94 51.58
C ILE A 191 -8.40 4.02 51.30
N ILE A 192 -8.21 3.10 52.24
CA ILE A 192 -7.20 2.06 52.34
C ILE A 192 -7.57 0.89 51.41
N TYR A 193 -6.61 0.41 50.64
CA TYR A 193 -6.68 -0.85 49.88
C TYR A 193 -6.17 -2.01 50.74
N THR A 194 -6.93 -3.10 50.86
CA THR A 194 -6.44 -4.37 51.40
C THR A 194 -6.66 -5.50 50.38
N PRO A 195 -5.66 -6.39 50.18
CA PRO A 195 -5.80 -7.60 49.38
C PRO A 195 -6.23 -8.78 50.27
N ASN A 196 -7.01 -9.73 49.73
CA ASN A 196 -7.23 -11.01 50.38
C ASN A 196 -6.78 -12.16 49.45
N THR A 197 -5.84 -12.93 49.98
CA THR A 197 -5.49 -14.32 49.63
C THR A 197 -6.47 -15.29 50.30
N ASP A 198 -6.73 -16.43 49.66
CA ASP A 198 -6.40 -17.78 50.16
C ASP A 198 -7.33 -18.91 49.62
N SER A 199 -6.69 -19.78 48.83
CA SER A 199 -6.56 -21.24 49.04
C SER A 199 -7.76 -22.22 48.92
N ILE A 200 -7.71 -22.97 47.79
CA ILE A 200 -8.00 -24.40 47.44
C ILE A 200 -8.50 -25.38 48.54
N PRO A 201 -9.29 -26.43 48.18
CA PRO A 201 -8.69 -27.75 47.90
C PRO A 201 -9.31 -28.60 46.75
N THR A 202 -8.47 -29.56 46.36
CA THR A 202 -8.41 -30.69 45.40
C THR A 202 -9.60 -31.66 45.25
N ASP A 203 -9.81 -32.19 44.02
CA ASP A 203 -9.97 -33.64 43.69
C ASP A 203 -9.97 -33.83 42.13
N SER A 204 -8.91 -34.38 41.52
CA SER A 204 -8.71 -35.78 41.09
C SER A 204 -9.67 -36.32 40.02
N PHE A 205 -9.18 -36.56 38.79
CA PHE A 205 -9.47 -37.77 37.99
C PHE A 205 -8.37 -37.99 36.93
N LEU A 206 -7.84 -39.22 36.91
CA LEU A 206 -6.77 -39.79 36.07
C LEU A 206 -7.24 -40.22 34.67
N ALA A 207 -6.30 -40.22 33.72
CA ALA A 207 -5.96 -41.28 32.74
C ALA A 207 -5.40 -40.65 31.45
N GLU A 208 -4.42 -41.17 30.71
CA GLU A 208 -3.35 -42.15 30.87
C GLU A 208 -2.48 -41.96 29.61
N GLU A 209 -1.15 -42.02 29.76
CA GLU A 209 -0.18 -41.82 28.69
C GLU A 209 -0.19 -43.00 27.70
N THR A 210 0.01 -42.73 26.41
CA THR A 210 0.62 -43.72 25.52
C THR A 210 1.66 -43.06 24.64
N GLU A 211 2.90 -43.37 25.01
CA GLU A 211 4.16 -43.22 24.32
C GLU A 211 4.13 -44.01 22.99
N ILE A 212 4.51 -43.37 21.88
CA ILE A 212 4.90 -44.09 20.65
C ILE A 212 6.19 -43.46 20.14
N GLU A 213 7.25 -44.25 20.23
CA GLU A 213 8.60 -44.00 19.75
C GLU A 213 8.65 -43.77 18.23
N ALA A 214 9.66 -42.98 17.83
CA ALA A 214 10.06 -42.72 16.46
C ALA A 214 10.48 -43.99 15.70
N PRO A 215 10.55 -43.89 14.35
CA PRO A 215 11.84 -44.23 13.76
C PRO A 215 12.33 -43.24 12.70
N ALA A 216 13.61 -42.88 12.87
CA ALA A 216 14.67 -42.81 11.87
C ALA A 216 14.41 -42.20 10.48
N THR A 217 14.97 -40.99 10.31
CA THR A 217 15.86 -40.56 9.21
C THR A 217 15.55 -41.00 7.77
N VAL A 218 15.05 -40.04 6.99
CA VAL A 218 15.30 -39.95 5.54
C VAL A 218 16.11 -38.66 5.33
N PRO A 219 17.33 -38.70 4.75
CA PRO A 219 18.10 -37.49 4.49
C PRO A 219 17.59 -36.88 3.18
N GLU A 220 16.62 -35.98 3.29
CA GLU A 220 16.21 -35.16 2.14
C GLU A 220 17.24 -34.03 1.97
N LYS A 221 17.87 -33.98 0.80
CA LYS A 221 18.90 -33.00 0.44
C LYS A 221 18.40 -31.58 0.70
N LYS A 222 19.09 -30.84 1.57
CA LYS A 222 18.89 -29.40 1.80
C LYS A 222 19.12 -28.63 0.50
N GLN A 223 18.04 -28.31 -0.21
CA GLN A 223 18.07 -27.26 -1.23
C GLN A 223 18.23 -25.92 -0.50
N LYS A 224 19.30 -25.17 -0.81
CA LYS A 224 19.46 -23.79 -0.30
C LYS A 224 18.31 -22.94 -0.83
N GLN A 225 17.36 -22.58 0.03
CA GLN A 225 16.27 -21.70 -0.30
C GLN A 225 16.77 -20.24 -0.28
N ALA A 226 16.12 -19.36 -1.04
CA ALA A 226 16.52 -17.95 -1.08
C ALA A 226 16.47 -17.33 0.34
N PRO A 227 17.47 -16.52 0.72
CA PRO A 227 17.54 -15.97 2.06
C PRO A 227 16.28 -15.14 2.35
N ILE A 228 15.71 -15.36 3.52
CA ILE A 228 14.59 -14.59 4.05
C ILE A 228 15.12 -13.52 5.01
N ASN A 229 14.27 -12.57 5.37
CA ASN A 229 14.57 -11.60 6.41
C ASN A 229 13.32 -11.47 7.28
N PHE A 230 13.26 -12.31 8.32
CA PHE A 230 12.10 -12.42 9.21
C PHE A 230 12.51 -12.04 10.64
N ASP A 231 12.01 -10.91 11.12
CA ASP A 231 12.26 -10.41 12.47
C ASP A 231 11.37 -11.17 13.47
N VAL A 232 11.99 -11.96 14.35
CA VAL A 232 11.27 -12.60 15.47
C VAL A 232 11.11 -11.59 16.60
N ASN A 233 12.21 -10.93 16.98
CA ASN A 233 12.27 -9.88 18.00
C ASN A 233 13.46 -8.94 17.73
N SER A 234 13.80 -8.07 18.68
CA SER A 234 14.91 -7.11 18.53
C SER A 234 16.31 -7.74 18.42
N GLU A 235 16.47 -9.01 18.79
CA GLU A 235 17.76 -9.70 18.85
C GLU A 235 17.89 -10.82 17.80
N MET A 236 16.77 -11.33 17.30
CA MET A 236 16.69 -12.51 16.43
C MET A 236 16.04 -12.18 15.09
N MET A 237 16.80 -12.40 14.03
CA MET A 237 16.38 -12.26 12.64
C MET A 237 16.70 -13.57 11.91
N TYR A 238 15.69 -14.19 11.34
CA TYR A 238 15.83 -15.43 10.57
C TYR A 238 16.20 -15.12 9.13
N VAL A 239 17.19 -15.87 8.65
CA VAL A 239 17.72 -15.76 7.29
C VAL A 239 17.31 -16.92 6.40
N ASP A 240 16.78 -17.99 6.97
CA ASP A 240 16.28 -19.17 6.27
C ASP A 240 15.00 -19.68 6.93
N THR A 241 14.11 -20.32 6.15
CA THR A 241 12.94 -21.01 6.68
C THR A 241 13.33 -22.17 7.60
N SER A 242 14.55 -22.69 7.47
CA SER A 242 15.10 -23.67 8.42
C SER A 242 15.40 -23.10 9.81
N ASN A 243 15.36 -21.77 10.00
CA ASN A 243 15.59 -21.16 11.31
C ASN A 243 14.35 -21.18 12.22
N PHE A 244 13.17 -21.49 11.68
CA PHE A 244 11.96 -21.65 12.48
C PHE A 244 12.06 -22.85 13.42
N GLN A 245 11.74 -22.62 14.69
CA GLN A 245 11.77 -23.64 15.73
C GLN A 245 10.40 -24.28 15.94
N THR A 246 9.34 -23.56 15.57
CA THR A 246 7.96 -24.02 15.73
C THR A 246 7.33 -24.32 14.38
N LYS A 247 6.58 -25.43 14.31
CA LYS A 247 5.78 -25.76 13.13
C LYS A 247 4.70 -24.70 12.88
N GLU A 248 4.07 -24.22 13.95
CA GLU A 248 3.08 -23.15 13.89
C GLU A 248 3.66 -21.85 13.31
N GLY A 249 4.85 -21.43 13.78
CA GLY A 249 5.53 -20.23 13.30
C GLY A 249 5.89 -20.32 11.82
N LEU A 250 6.41 -21.48 11.37
CA LEU A 250 6.73 -21.72 9.97
C LEU A 250 5.48 -21.70 9.08
N GLU A 251 4.41 -22.39 9.47
CA GLU A 251 3.15 -22.41 8.71
C GLU A 251 2.52 -21.01 8.61
N ALA A 252 2.50 -20.27 9.72
CA ALA A 252 2.02 -18.89 9.76
C ALA A 252 2.87 -17.95 8.89
N TYR A 253 4.20 -18.12 8.88
CA TYR A 253 5.11 -17.37 8.01
C TYR A 253 4.86 -17.65 6.53
N LEU A 254 4.70 -18.92 6.15
CA LEU A 254 4.42 -19.29 4.76
C LEU A 254 3.07 -18.72 4.30
N LYS A 255 2.05 -18.77 5.17
CA LYS A 255 0.75 -18.13 4.92
C LYS A 255 0.90 -16.62 4.77
N TRP A 256 1.61 -15.95 5.68
CA TRP A 256 1.91 -14.52 5.57
C TRP A 256 2.60 -14.17 4.25
N LYS A 257 3.60 -14.96 3.83
CA LYS A 257 4.33 -14.73 2.58
C LYS A 257 3.39 -14.82 1.37
N GLN A 258 2.49 -15.80 1.35
CA GLN A 258 1.49 -15.93 0.29
C GLN A 258 0.51 -14.74 0.28
N LEU A 259 -0.04 -14.38 1.44
CA LEU A 259 -0.97 -13.26 1.56
C LEU A 259 -0.29 -11.92 1.19
N SER A 260 0.97 -11.73 1.57
CA SER A 260 1.76 -10.55 1.21
C SER A 260 1.97 -10.44 -0.31
N LEU A 261 2.17 -11.55 -1.02
CA LEU A 261 2.28 -11.53 -2.48
C LEU A 261 0.95 -11.18 -3.15
N GLN A 262 -0.16 -11.71 -2.61
CA GLN A 262 -1.50 -11.36 -3.08
C GLN A 262 -1.81 -9.89 -2.82
N LEU A 263 -1.43 -9.37 -1.66
CA LEU A 263 -1.59 -7.97 -1.28
C LEU A 263 -0.81 -7.06 -2.22
N ASP A 264 0.48 -7.35 -2.43
CA ASP A 264 1.33 -6.60 -3.36
C ASP A 264 0.73 -6.58 -4.79
N SER A 265 0.23 -7.72 -5.26
CA SER A 265 -0.39 -7.82 -6.58
C SER A 265 -1.70 -7.02 -6.65
N LEU A 266 -2.53 -7.09 -5.62
CA LEU A 266 -3.81 -6.39 -5.57
C LEU A 266 -3.60 -4.87 -5.54
N THR A 267 -2.64 -4.40 -4.74
CA THR A 267 -2.27 -2.97 -4.66
C THR A 267 -1.79 -2.46 -6.01
N ARG A 268 -0.87 -3.16 -6.69
CA ARG A 268 -0.42 -2.74 -8.05
C ARG A 268 -1.57 -2.66 -9.06
N ASN A 269 -2.48 -3.63 -9.02
CA ASN A 269 -3.65 -3.62 -9.89
C ASN A 269 -4.58 -2.44 -9.58
N LEU A 270 -4.80 -2.13 -8.30
CA LEU A 270 -5.58 -0.98 -7.86
C LEU A 270 -4.98 0.33 -8.38
N ASP A 271 -3.66 0.52 -8.25
CA ASP A 271 -2.98 1.73 -8.70
C ASP A 271 -3.08 1.89 -10.21
N GLU A 272 -2.92 0.78 -10.96
CA GLU A 272 -3.11 0.76 -12.40
C GLU A 272 -4.55 1.12 -12.80
N TRP A 273 -5.55 0.55 -12.12
CA TRP A 273 -6.96 0.81 -12.42
C TRP A 273 -7.37 2.24 -12.05
N ARG A 274 -6.85 2.79 -10.95
CA ARG A 274 -7.06 4.19 -10.56
C ARG A 274 -6.46 5.15 -11.58
N ARG A 275 -5.24 4.88 -12.06
CA ARG A 275 -4.64 5.66 -13.15
C ARG A 275 -5.49 5.61 -14.42
N LYS A 276 -5.90 4.41 -14.84
CA LYS A 276 -6.79 4.23 -16.00
C LYS A 276 -8.15 4.90 -15.82
N TYR A 277 -8.67 4.93 -14.59
CA TYR A 277 -9.93 5.58 -14.25
C TYR A 277 -9.81 7.10 -14.41
N ALA A 278 -8.69 7.69 -13.95
CA ALA A 278 -8.41 9.11 -14.12
C ALA A 278 -8.27 9.52 -15.60
N GLU A 279 -7.67 8.67 -16.43
CA GLU A 279 -7.48 8.91 -17.87
C GLU A 279 -8.71 8.61 -18.74
N ALA A 280 -9.78 8.04 -18.17
CA ALA A 280 -10.92 7.55 -18.95
C ALA A 280 -11.87 8.67 -19.41
N ASN A 281 -12.08 8.76 -20.73
CA ASN A 281 -12.92 9.79 -21.37
C ASN A 281 -14.39 9.37 -21.58
N THR A 282 -14.81 8.20 -21.10
CA THR A 282 -16.16 7.67 -21.33
C THR A 282 -16.79 7.17 -20.05
N SER A 283 -18.03 7.61 -19.77
CA SER A 283 -18.78 7.23 -18.56
C SER A 283 -18.90 5.71 -18.37
N SER A 284 -19.13 4.94 -19.44
CA SER A 284 -19.19 3.47 -19.37
C SER A 284 -17.86 2.84 -18.91
N LEU A 285 -16.72 3.35 -19.38
CA LEU A 285 -15.39 2.86 -19.00
C LEU A 285 -15.07 3.23 -17.54
N LYS A 286 -15.38 4.47 -17.15
CA LYS A 286 -15.27 4.93 -15.76
C LYS A 286 -16.10 4.06 -14.82
N ASN A 287 -17.34 3.76 -15.16
CA ASN A 287 -18.19 2.89 -14.33
C ASN A 287 -17.62 1.47 -14.19
N ALA A 288 -17.10 0.89 -15.27
CA ALA A 288 -16.50 -0.44 -15.24
C ALA A 288 -15.21 -0.48 -14.40
N LEU A 289 -14.35 0.53 -14.53
CA LEU A 289 -13.12 0.65 -13.73
C LEU A 289 -13.43 0.97 -12.26
N GLY A 290 -14.39 1.86 -12.02
CA GLY A 290 -14.88 2.20 -10.68
C GLY A 290 -15.35 0.96 -9.95
N GLN A 291 -16.21 0.14 -10.56
CA GLN A 291 -16.66 -1.12 -9.95
C GLN A 291 -15.48 -2.04 -9.57
N LYS A 292 -14.51 -2.23 -10.47
CA LYS A 292 -13.32 -3.05 -10.19
C LYS A 292 -12.50 -2.52 -9.02
N ILE A 293 -12.32 -1.21 -8.95
CA ILE A 293 -11.59 -0.56 -7.86
C ILE A 293 -12.33 -0.80 -6.55
N VAL A 294 -13.64 -0.58 -6.52
CA VAL A 294 -14.44 -0.78 -5.30
C VAL A 294 -14.40 -2.22 -4.81
N ASP A 295 -14.60 -3.19 -5.71
CA ASP A 295 -14.59 -4.61 -5.36
C ASP A 295 -13.23 -5.05 -4.81
N ALA A 296 -12.14 -4.56 -5.42
CA ALA A 296 -10.78 -4.82 -4.96
C ALA A 296 -10.44 -4.12 -3.66
N GLU A 297 -10.93 -2.90 -3.42
CA GLU A 297 -10.74 -2.20 -2.15
C GLU A 297 -11.49 -2.85 -0.99
N GLY A 298 -12.69 -3.39 -1.25
CA GLY A 298 -13.40 -4.20 -0.27
C GLY A 298 -12.59 -5.43 0.15
N SER A 299 -11.92 -6.07 -0.82
CA SER A 299 -11.06 -7.24 -0.57
C SER A 299 -9.71 -6.86 0.05
N LEU A 300 -9.20 -5.67 -0.23
CA LEU A 300 -7.90 -5.17 0.24
C LEU A 300 -7.83 -5.15 1.77
N PHE A 301 -8.88 -4.67 2.43
CA PHE A 301 -8.90 -4.56 3.89
C PHE A 301 -8.81 -5.93 4.58
N GLY A 302 -9.64 -6.89 4.15
CA GLY A 302 -9.61 -8.25 4.67
C GLY A 302 -8.23 -8.89 4.47
N LEU A 303 -7.67 -8.74 3.26
CA LEU A 303 -6.35 -9.26 2.94
C LEU A 303 -5.23 -8.61 3.77
N GLN A 304 -5.28 -7.30 4.00
CA GLN A 304 -4.32 -6.58 4.86
C GLN A 304 -4.39 -7.05 6.31
N ARG A 305 -5.61 -7.20 6.85
CA ARG A 305 -5.83 -7.72 8.21
C ARG A 305 -5.27 -9.14 8.33
N ASP A 306 -5.66 -10.04 7.44
CA ASP A 306 -5.26 -11.45 7.49
C ASP A 306 -3.74 -11.61 7.30
N THR A 307 -3.13 -10.75 6.47
CA THR A 307 -1.66 -10.66 6.32
C THR A 307 -1.02 -10.26 7.65
N ARG A 308 -1.51 -9.19 8.30
CA ARG A 308 -0.98 -8.72 9.59
C ARG A 308 -1.13 -9.77 10.69
N GLU A 309 -2.29 -10.42 10.77
CA GLU A 309 -2.55 -11.48 11.75
C GLU A 309 -1.60 -12.66 11.55
N SER A 310 -1.43 -13.13 10.31
CA SER A 310 -0.51 -14.25 10.01
C SER A 310 0.94 -13.91 10.37
N LEU A 311 1.37 -12.65 10.14
CA LEU A 311 2.70 -12.18 10.56
C LEU A 311 2.84 -12.20 12.09
N GLN A 312 1.86 -11.66 12.80
CA GLN A 312 1.88 -11.61 14.26
C GLN A 312 1.87 -13.01 14.88
N THR A 313 1.09 -13.94 14.34
CA THR A 313 1.09 -15.34 14.77
C THR A 313 2.48 -15.96 14.58
N ALA A 314 3.12 -15.76 13.42
CA ALA A 314 4.46 -16.28 13.18
C ALA A 314 5.49 -15.73 14.17
N GLN A 315 5.47 -14.42 14.43
CA GLN A 315 6.39 -13.77 15.36
C GLN A 315 6.16 -14.19 16.81
N ARG A 316 4.90 -14.28 17.24
CA ARG A 316 4.53 -14.71 18.60
C ARG A 316 4.94 -16.15 18.85
N ALA A 317 4.63 -17.08 17.94
CA ALA A 317 4.98 -18.49 18.09
C ALA A 317 6.50 -18.68 18.32
N GLU A 318 7.34 -18.01 17.53
CA GLU A 318 8.80 -18.07 17.70
C GLU A 318 9.28 -17.33 18.94
N THR A 319 8.70 -16.16 19.26
CA THR A 319 9.06 -15.40 20.46
C THR A 319 8.74 -16.16 21.74
N ASP A 320 7.55 -16.76 21.82
CA ASP A 320 7.09 -17.54 22.96
C ASP A 320 7.94 -18.81 23.13
N TYR A 321 8.30 -19.46 22.03
CA TYR A 321 9.27 -20.55 22.04
C TYR A 321 10.58 -20.11 22.69
N TRP A 322 11.20 -19.02 22.22
CA TRP A 322 12.49 -18.58 22.76
C TRP A 322 12.41 -18.07 24.20
N ASN A 323 11.29 -17.43 24.58
CA ASN A 323 11.06 -17.02 25.96
C ASN A 323 11.01 -18.21 26.93
N SER A 324 10.56 -19.37 26.46
CA SER A 324 10.57 -20.62 27.25
C SER A 324 11.94 -21.30 27.33
N GLN A 325 12.89 -20.95 26.46
CA GLN A 325 14.22 -21.57 26.42
C GLN A 325 15.21 -20.94 27.41
N PRO A 326 16.20 -21.73 27.91
CA PRO A 326 17.29 -21.19 28.72
C PRO A 326 18.10 -20.12 27.99
N GLU A 327 18.57 -19.12 28.74
CA GLU A 327 19.30 -17.98 28.19
C GLU A 327 20.54 -18.38 27.37
N LEU A 328 21.29 -19.38 27.84
CA LEU A 328 22.48 -19.86 27.14
C LEU A 328 22.16 -20.40 25.73
N GLN A 329 21.08 -21.17 25.60
CA GLN A 329 20.65 -21.71 24.30
C GLN A 329 20.23 -20.60 23.34
N ARG A 330 19.56 -19.56 23.84
CA ARG A 330 19.23 -18.38 23.03
C ARG A 330 20.50 -17.69 22.50
N ILE A 331 21.50 -17.48 23.36
CA ILE A 331 22.76 -16.82 22.99
C ILE A 331 23.49 -17.63 21.91
N ASP A 332 23.62 -18.93 22.11
CA ASP A 332 24.27 -19.83 21.14
C ASP A 332 23.53 -19.81 19.80
N PHE A 333 22.20 -19.84 19.82
CA PHE A 333 21.40 -19.77 18.61
C PHE A 333 21.56 -18.40 17.90
N ILE A 334 21.51 -17.28 18.62
CA ILE A 334 21.76 -15.94 18.05
C ILE A 334 23.15 -15.88 17.40
N ALA A 335 24.17 -16.47 18.03
CA ALA A 335 25.50 -16.56 17.43
C ALA A 335 25.47 -17.36 16.13
N SER A 336 24.77 -18.49 16.10
CA SER A 336 24.59 -19.30 14.89
C SER A 336 23.85 -18.55 13.77
N LEU A 337 22.84 -17.73 14.10
CA LEU A 337 22.12 -16.91 13.13
C LEU A 337 23.05 -15.86 12.49
N LYS A 338 23.92 -15.22 13.27
CA LYS A 338 24.91 -14.26 12.76
C LYS A 338 25.89 -14.92 11.80
N GLU A 339 26.37 -16.12 12.13
CA GLU A 339 27.25 -16.89 11.26
C GLU A 339 26.52 -17.33 9.98
N HIS A 340 25.28 -17.81 10.09
CA HIS A 340 24.48 -18.20 8.95
C HIS A 340 24.19 -16.99 8.04
N ALA A 341 23.86 -15.83 8.60
CA ALA A 341 23.69 -14.59 7.85
C ALA A 341 24.99 -14.15 7.14
N ALA A 342 26.15 -14.34 7.77
CA ALA A 342 27.44 -14.04 7.15
C ALA A 342 27.74 -14.97 5.96
N SER A 343 27.26 -16.21 5.98
CA SER A 343 27.46 -17.17 4.88
C SER A 343 26.79 -16.75 3.56
N TYR A 344 25.71 -15.96 3.62
CA TYR A 344 25.06 -15.40 2.44
C TYR A 344 25.79 -14.17 1.85
N ASN A 345 26.73 -13.58 2.60
CA ASN A 345 27.48 -12.39 2.21
C ASN A 345 28.90 -12.70 1.69
N GLN A 346 29.26 -13.98 1.56
CA GLN A 346 30.54 -14.38 0.98
C GLN A 346 30.45 -14.43 -0.56
N PRO A 347 31.45 -13.90 -1.30
CA PRO A 347 31.55 -14.10 -2.73
C PRO A 347 31.54 -15.60 -3.03
N GLN A 348 30.58 -16.06 -3.82
CA GLN A 348 30.54 -17.44 -4.28
C GLN A 348 31.80 -17.70 -5.12
N VAL A 349 32.75 -18.47 -4.60
CA VAL A 349 33.76 -19.10 -5.44
C VAL A 349 33.06 -20.26 -6.13
N GLU A 350 32.70 -20.07 -7.40
CA GLU A 350 32.34 -21.16 -8.30
C GLU A 350 33.55 -22.09 -8.41
N ILE A 351 33.51 -23.21 -7.68
CA ILE A 351 34.36 -24.35 -8.01
C ILE A 351 33.71 -24.97 -9.24
N ALA A 352 34.20 -24.59 -10.41
CA ALA A 352 33.86 -25.25 -11.66
C ALA A 352 34.26 -26.73 -11.54
N GLU A 353 33.27 -27.63 -11.48
CA GLU A 353 33.49 -29.04 -11.75
C GLU A 353 34.05 -29.17 -13.18
N ALA A 354 35.29 -29.63 -13.28
CA ALA A 354 35.94 -29.88 -14.54
C ALA A 354 35.21 -30.99 -15.30
N LEU A 355 34.60 -30.63 -16.42
CA LEU A 355 34.25 -31.57 -17.49
C LEU A 355 35.55 -32.11 -18.08
N ASP A 356 35.84 -33.37 -17.76
CA ASP A 356 36.88 -34.14 -18.41
C ASP A 356 36.43 -34.46 -19.84
N THR A 357 36.92 -33.72 -20.82
CA THR A 357 37.05 -34.21 -22.20
C THR A 357 38.22 -33.52 -22.87
N ALA A 358 39.32 -34.26 -22.95
CA ALA A 358 40.47 -33.94 -23.76
C ALA A 358 40.11 -33.72 -25.24
N LEU A 359 40.56 -32.61 -25.81
CA LEU A 359 41.04 -32.60 -27.19
C LEU A 359 42.10 -31.49 -27.39
N ILE A 360 43.22 -31.98 -27.93
CA ILE A 360 44.50 -31.35 -28.26
C ILE A 360 44.30 -30.22 -29.29
N ILE A 361 45.01 -29.09 -29.11
CA ILE A 361 45.80 -28.37 -30.14
C ILE A 361 46.73 -27.35 -29.45
N SER A 362 47.94 -27.26 -29.98
CA SER A 362 49.19 -26.67 -29.48
C SER A 362 49.24 -25.14 -29.29
N THR A 363 49.90 -24.78 -28.18
CA THR A 363 51.01 -23.81 -27.93
C THR A 363 51.06 -22.41 -28.57
N GLU A 364 51.44 -21.47 -27.69
CA GLU A 364 51.96 -20.09 -27.86
C GLU A 364 50.85 -19.04 -28.10
N ILE A 365 50.65 -18.00 -27.29
CA ILE A 365 51.60 -17.09 -26.63
C ILE A 365 50.92 -16.52 -25.36
N LEU A 366 51.59 -16.58 -24.20
CA LEU A 366 51.31 -15.71 -23.05
C LEU A 366 52.14 -14.43 -23.19
N PRO A 367 51.59 -13.29 -22.79
CA PRO A 367 52.31 -12.48 -21.82
C PRO A 367 51.53 -12.45 -20.51
N THR A 368 52.19 -13.06 -19.53
CA THR A 368 52.11 -12.89 -18.09
C THR A 368 51.53 -11.54 -17.65
N ILE A 369 50.38 -11.57 -16.97
CA ILE A 369 50.04 -10.55 -15.97
C ILE A 369 49.90 -11.28 -14.64
N VAL A 370 50.88 -10.98 -13.79
CA VAL A 370 50.96 -11.38 -12.38
C VAL A 370 49.76 -10.77 -11.63
N PRO A 371 49.02 -11.52 -10.79
CA PRO A 371 48.03 -10.93 -9.92
C PRO A 371 48.74 -10.17 -8.80
N ALA A 372 48.60 -8.84 -8.80
CA ALA A 372 49.09 -8.00 -7.72
C ALA A 372 48.21 -8.20 -6.47
N LYS A 373 48.88 -8.57 -5.38
CA LYS A 373 48.40 -8.56 -4.00
C LYS A 373 47.74 -7.22 -3.63
N GLN A 374 46.69 -7.30 -2.83
CA GLN A 374 46.19 -6.21 -2.01
C GLN A 374 47.23 -5.83 -0.94
N GLN A 375 47.54 -4.54 -0.79
CA GLN A 375 47.71 -3.79 0.47
C GLN A 375 47.87 -2.27 0.14
N PRO A 376 47.93 -1.34 1.12
CA PRO A 376 46.89 -0.38 1.53
C PRO A 376 47.15 1.09 1.12
N ALA A 377 46.14 1.93 1.34
CA ALA A 377 46.15 3.40 1.51
C ALA A 377 47.34 4.24 0.98
N GLY A 378 47.05 5.06 -0.05
CA GLY A 378 47.64 6.38 -0.27
C GLY A 378 48.42 6.58 -1.58
N ASP A 379 47.79 7.17 -2.60
CA ASP A 379 48.30 8.40 -3.24
C ASP A 379 47.19 9.08 -4.07
N GLN A 380 47.20 10.41 -4.10
CA GLN A 380 46.13 11.23 -4.68
C GLN A 380 46.23 11.33 -6.20
N GLN A 381 45.20 10.86 -6.91
CA GLN A 381 44.78 11.45 -8.17
C GLN A 381 43.50 12.24 -7.92
N ASP A 382 43.41 13.43 -8.53
CA ASP A 382 42.25 14.31 -8.52
C ASP A 382 41.07 13.64 -9.25
N GLU A 383 40.46 12.64 -8.62
CA GLU A 383 39.46 11.80 -9.23
C GLU A 383 38.06 12.35 -8.93
N LEU A 384 37.43 12.90 -9.98
CA LEU A 384 36.02 13.26 -9.99
C LEU A 384 35.19 12.00 -10.20
N VAL A 385 34.34 11.66 -9.22
CA VAL A 385 33.47 10.48 -9.27
C VAL A 385 32.03 10.90 -9.04
N TYR A 386 31.17 10.58 -9.98
CA TYR A 386 29.72 10.68 -9.87
C TYR A 386 29.14 9.39 -9.29
N LYS A 387 28.35 9.54 -8.23
CA LYS A 387 27.58 8.45 -7.61
C LYS A 387 26.10 8.77 -7.63
N ILE A 388 25.25 7.74 -7.60
CA ILE A 388 23.80 7.92 -7.55
C ILE A 388 23.38 7.73 -6.09
N GLN A 389 22.95 8.80 -5.43
CA GLN A 389 22.40 8.71 -4.09
C GLN A 389 20.98 8.17 -4.17
N ILE A 390 20.73 7.08 -3.44
CA ILE A 390 19.43 6.38 -3.41
C ILE A 390 18.66 6.65 -2.12
N GLY A 391 19.32 7.19 -1.08
CA GLY A 391 18.64 7.64 0.13
C GLY A 391 19.59 8.20 1.20
N ALA A 392 19.04 8.95 2.15
CA ALA A 392 19.76 9.45 3.32
C ALA A 392 18.85 9.43 4.55
N TYR A 393 19.27 8.75 5.61
CA TYR A 393 18.43 8.46 6.76
C TYR A 393 19.16 8.75 8.08
N SER A 394 18.52 9.54 8.94
CA SER A 394 19.08 9.97 10.23
C SER A 394 18.64 9.11 11.42
N ARG A 395 17.58 8.30 11.27
CA ARG A 395 16.97 7.51 12.35
C ARG A 395 16.86 6.01 12.01
N GLY A 396 17.78 5.51 11.19
CA GLY A 396 17.73 4.15 10.65
C GLY A 396 16.89 4.04 9.37
N LEU A 397 17.06 2.93 8.65
CA LEU A 397 16.43 2.69 7.34
C LEU A 397 14.98 2.19 7.54
N PRO A 398 13.95 2.91 7.08
CA PRO A 398 12.56 2.45 7.20
C PRO A 398 12.36 1.09 6.55
N SER A 399 11.50 0.25 7.11
CA SER A 399 11.32 -1.15 6.69
C SER A 399 10.91 -1.29 5.21
N TYR A 400 10.14 -0.34 4.66
CA TYR A 400 9.79 -0.32 3.24
C TYR A 400 10.99 -0.05 2.33
N VAL A 401 11.85 0.91 2.71
CA VAL A 401 13.09 1.25 1.99
C VAL A 401 14.07 0.09 2.08
N LYS A 402 14.18 -0.54 3.26
CA LYS A 402 15.06 -1.69 3.46
C LYS A 402 14.74 -2.82 2.48
N LYS A 403 13.46 -3.20 2.34
CA LYS A 403 13.02 -4.22 1.38
C LYS A 403 13.32 -3.83 -0.08
N GLN A 404 13.25 -2.55 -0.40
CA GLN A 404 13.57 -2.04 -1.72
C GLN A 404 15.08 -2.09 -2.00
N PHE A 405 15.90 -1.69 -1.04
CA PHE A 405 17.36 -1.73 -1.15
C PHE A 405 17.86 -3.18 -1.14
N ASP A 406 17.24 -4.08 -0.38
CA ASP A 406 17.53 -5.51 -0.38
C ASP A 406 17.23 -6.17 -1.75
N LYS A 407 16.26 -5.65 -2.52
CA LYS A 407 16.00 -6.08 -3.90
C LYS A 407 16.98 -5.47 -4.89
N LEU A 408 17.28 -4.17 -4.73
CA LEU A 408 18.22 -3.45 -5.58
C LEU A 408 19.65 -3.99 -5.41
N SER A 409 20.01 -4.45 -4.21
CA SER A 409 21.33 -5.02 -3.91
C SER A 409 21.60 -6.33 -4.65
N LEU A 410 20.56 -7.04 -5.09
CA LEU A 410 20.68 -8.26 -5.91
C LEU A 410 21.22 -7.99 -7.32
N ILE A 411 20.97 -6.77 -7.83
CA ILE A 411 21.33 -6.38 -9.20
C ILE A 411 22.38 -5.27 -9.25
N ARG A 412 22.65 -4.60 -8.11
CA ARG A 412 23.62 -3.51 -8.00
C ARG A 412 24.34 -3.53 -6.68
N LYS A 413 25.59 -3.08 -6.69
CA LYS A 413 26.29 -2.77 -5.45
C LYS A 413 25.73 -1.48 -4.84
N ILE A 414 25.35 -1.53 -3.57
CA ILE A 414 24.97 -0.36 -2.76
C ILE A 414 26.10 -0.12 -1.77
N ASP A 415 26.68 1.09 -1.80
CA ASP A 415 27.65 1.56 -0.84
C ASP A 415 26.96 2.51 0.15
N GLN A 416 27.39 2.49 1.42
CA GLN A 416 26.86 3.39 2.46
C GLN A 416 27.99 4.08 3.21
N TYR A 417 27.75 5.32 3.63
CA TYR A 417 28.66 6.06 4.52
C TYR A 417 27.88 6.98 5.45
N THR A 418 28.47 7.33 6.58
CA THR A 418 27.86 8.27 7.54
C THR A 418 28.45 9.66 7.33
N ASP A 419 27.58 10.65 7.10
CA ASP A 419 27.96 12.05 6.97
C ASP A 419 28.31 12.66 8.35
N GLU A 420 29.00 13.80 8.37
CA GLU A 420 29.45 14.51 9.59
C GLU A 420 28.28 14.85 10.55
N LYS A 421 27.05 14.89 10.02
CA LYS A 421 25.81 15.14 10.76
C LYS A 421 25.14 13.89 11.34
N GLY A 422 25.80 12.72 11.25
CA GLY A 422 25.26 11.45 11.74
C GLY A 422 24.16 10.85 10.87
N VAL A 423 24.06 11.27 9.59
CA VAL A 423 23.09 10.76 8.62
C VAL A 423 23.74 9.66 7.79
N VAL A 424 23.10 8.49 7.69
CA VAL A 424 23.59 7.38 6.86
C VAL A 424 23.10 7.59 5.43
N VAL A 425 24.04 7.79 4.51
CA VAL A 425 23.80 8.02 3.08
C VAL A 425 24.07 6.74 2.32
N TYR A 426 23.12 6.35 1.45
CA TYR A 426 23.20 5.19 0.59
C TYR A 426 23.38 5.64 -0.86
N THR A 427 24.36 5.05 -1.54
CA THR A 427 24.76 5.38 -2.90
C THR A 427 24.97 4.13 -3.74
N THR A 428 24.84 4.25 -5.06
CA THR A 428 25.17 3.19 -6.01
C THR A 428 25.89 3.76 -7.22
N GLY A 429 26.77 2.94 -7.82
CA GLY A 429 27.57 3.32 -8.97
C GLY A 429 28.75 4.23 -8.62
N ASN A 430 29.85 4.04 -9.36
CA ASN A 430 31.00 4.93 -9.38
C ASN A 430 31.28 5.23 -10.85
N LEU A 431 30.95 6.44 -11.30
CA LEU A 431 31.01 6.84 -12.71
C LEU A 431 31.91 8.04 -12.86
N THR A 432 32.64 8.13 -13.97
CA THR A 432 33.57 9.23 -14.24
C THR A 432 32.94 10.36 -15.06
N ASN A 433 31.80 10.09 -15.73
CA ASN A 433 31.11 11.03 -16.61
C ASN A 433 29.68 11.34 -16.11
N TYR A 434 29.29 12.60 -16.18
CA TYR A 434 27.94 13.05 -15.81
C TYR A 434 26.82 12.44 -16.68
N GLU A 435 27.03 12.26 -17.98
CA GLU A 435 26.00 11.72 -18.89
C GLU A 435 25.67 10.26 -18.55
N ASP A 436 26.68 9.46 -18.25
CA ASP A 436 26.49 8.07 -17.82
C ASP A 436 25.82 8.01 -16.44
N ALA A 437 26.12 8.98 -15.57
CA ALA A 437 25.43 9.12 -14.28
C ALA A 437 23.95 9.44 -14.44
N GLN A 438 23.56 10.26 -15.43
CA GLN A 438 22.15 10.49 -15.75
C GLN A 438 21.44 9.24 -16.30
N LYS A 439 22.10 8.47 -17.18
CA LYS A 439 21.57 7.21 -17.69
C LYS A 439 21.35 6.21 -16.55
N MET A 440 22.34 6.08 -15.66
CA MET A 440 22.26 5.19 -14.51
C MET A 440 21.19 5.66 -13.52
N GLN A 441 21.06 6.95 -13.26
CA GLN A 441 19.97 7.51 -12.44
C GLN A 441 18.60 7.09 -13.00
N THR A 442 18.41 7.21 -14.32
CA THR A 442 17.14 6.81 -14.96
C THR A 442 16.91 5.31 -14.87
N GLN A 443 17.97 4.50 -14.85
CA GLN A 443 17.85 3.07 -14.63
C GLN A 443 17.48 2.73 -13.19
N VAL A 444 18.16 3.31 -12.21
CA VAL A 444 17.89 3.12 -10.77
C VAL A 444 16.46 3.56 -10.40
N ARG A 445 15.95 4.62 -11.05
CA ARG A 445 14.54 5.04 -10.92
C ARG A 445 13.57 4.00 -11.45
N ARG A 446 13.85 3.41 -12.61
CA ARG A 446 13.03 2.32 -13.19
C ARG A 446 13.08 1.04 -12.36
N GLU A 447 14.16 0.83 -11.61
CA GLU A 447 14.32 -0.28 -10.67
C GLU A 447 13.61 -0.02 -9.33
N GLY A 448 12.95 1.14 -9.18
CA GLY A 448 11.99 1.46 -8.12
C GLY A 448 12.41 2.64 -7.24
N VAL A 449 13.66 3.11 -7.29
CA VAL A 449 14.12 4.21 -6.42
C VAL A 449 13.90 5.55 -7.13
N GLU A 450 12.67 6.06 -7.06
CA GLU A 450 12.23 7.25 -7.79
C GLU A 450 13.01 8.53 -7.40
N ASP A 451 13.35 8.65 -6.12
CA ASP A 451 14.07 9.79 -5.56
C ASP A 451 15.59 9.75 -5.81
N ALA A 452 16.09 8.82 -6.62
CA ALA A 452 17.52 8.73 -6.91
C ALA A 452 18.05 9.98 -7.63
N PHE A 453 19.19 10.51 -7.20
CA PHE A 453 19.85 11.67 -7.83
C PHE A 453 21.36 11.56 -7.90
N VAL A 454 21.96 12.22 -8.90
CA VAL A 454 23.40 12.21 -9.14
C VAL A 454 24.11 13.15 -8.16
N VAL A 455 25.17 12.65 -7.53
CA VAL A 455 26.00 13.37 -6.57
C VAL A 455 27.47 13.26 -6.99
N PRO A 456 28.14 14.38 -7.29
CA PRO A 456 29.57 14.38 -7.59
C PRO A 456 30.42 14.43 -6.31
N TYR A 457 31.50 13.66 -6.33
CA TYR A 457 32.55 13.65 -5.32
C TYR A 457 33.87 13.97 -5.99
N PHE A 458 34.65 14.84 -5.38
CA PHE A 458 36.01 15.15 -5.79
C PHE A 458 36.93 14.87 -4.61
N ASN A 459 37.90 13.96 -4.78
CA ASN A 459 38.81 13.53 -3.71
C ASN A 459 38.06 13.05 -2.44
N GLY A 460 36.96 12.33 -2.63
CA GLY A 460 36.12 11.82 -1.54
C GLY A 460 35.22 12.86 -0.85
N LYS A 461 35.29 14.14 -1.24
CA LYS A 461 34.40 15.20 -0.73
C LYS A 461 33.30 15.50 -1.71
N ARG A 462 32.07 15.65 -1.20
CA ARG A 462 30.91 16.03 -2.00
C ARG A 462 31.06 17.48 -2.49
N ILE A 463 30.87 17.71 -3.80
CA ILE A 463 30.89 19.03 -4.43
C ILE A 463 29.54 19.35 -5.09
N THR A 464 29.35 20.57 -5.60
CA THR A 464 28.15 20.93 -6.34
C THR A 464 28.22 20.47 -7.80
N LEU A 465 27.07 20.23 -8.45
CA LEU A 465 27.01 19.88 -9.87
C LEU A 465 27.64 20.97 -10.77
N SER A 466 27.54 22.24 -10.37
CA SER A 466 28.16 23.36 -11.06
C SER A 466 29.68 23.35 -10.99
N GLU A 467 30.25 22.89 -9.88
CA GLU A 467 31.70 22.76 -9.72
C GLU A 467 32.21 21.51 -10.45
N ALA A 468 31.46 20.40 -10.35
CA ALA A 468 31.79 19.15 -11.05
C ALA A 468 31.87 19.34 -12.57
N LYS A 469 30.92 20.07 -13.17
CA LYS A 469 30.94 20.38 -14.61
C LYS A 469 32.11 21.27 -15.04
N LYS A 470 32.64 22.12 -14.14
CA LYS A 470 33.84 22.93 -14.43
C LYS A 470 35.08 22.05 -14.43
N LEU A 471 35.20 21.18 -13.42
CA LEU A 471 36.30 20.23 -13.31
C LEU A 471 36.29 19.19 -14.45
N GLU A 472 35.11 18.74 -14.88
CA GLU A 472 34.93 17.86 -16.05
C GLU A 472 35.29 18.56 -17.37
N ALA A 473 35.21 19.89 -17.45
CA ALA A 473 35.60 20.67 -18.63
C ALA A 473 37.09 21.07 -18.63
N GLU A 474 37.78 20.92 -17.51
CA GLU A 474 39.21 21.19 -17.34
C GLU A 474 40.10 19.94 -17.47
N GLN A 475 39.48 18.75 -17.50
CA GLN A 475 40.09 17.46 -17.87
C GLN A 475 39.96 17.20 -19.36
#